data_AF-H0TJ36-F1
#
_entry.id   AF-H0TJ36-F1
#
_cell.length_a   1.000
_cell.length_b   1.000
_cell.length_c   1.000
_cell.angle_alpha   90.00
_cell.angle_beta   90.00
_cell.angle_gamma   90.00
#
_symmetry.space_group_name_H-M   'P 1'
#
loop_
_entity.id
_entity.type
_entity.pdbx_description
1 polymer ?
#
loop_
_entity_poly.entity_id
_entity_poly.type
_entity_poly.pdbx_seq_one_letter_code
_entity_poly.pdbx_strand_id
1 'polypeptide(L)'
;MGRVRRELLKAIMEERRAGLTQQQLAQRLQTRRALVNQKLSGEAEITLRELADLAWALDREICVELRRPDQMAGDNIAPRTSTIGYQPARIIAPKRSAD
;
A
#
# COMPACT_ATOMS: atom_id res chain seq x y z
N MET A 1 -3.90 0.00 -2.46
CA MET A 1 -2.98 -1.05 -1.93
C MET A 1 -3.45 -1.81 -0.68
N GLY A 2 -4.49 -1.36 0.06
CA GLY A 2 -4.87 -2.03 1.32
C GLY A 2 -5.34 -3.48 1.21
N ARG A 3 -6.01 -3.88 0.10
CA ARG A 3 -6.52 -5.26 -0.07
C ARG A 3 -5.38 -6.26 -0.27
N VAL A 4 -4.51 -6.02 -1.26
CA VAL A 4 -3.34 -6.87 -1.56
C VAL A 4 -2.49 -7.09 -0.31
N ARG A 5 -2.24 -6.03 0.46
CA ARG A 5 -1.45 -6.11 1.69
C ARG A 5 -2.10 -6.99 2.75
N ARG A 6 -3.42 -6.86 2.97
CA ARG A 6 -4.14 -7.69 3.94
C ARG A 6 -4.12 -9.17 3.55
N GLU A 7 -4.32 -9.49 2.28
CA GLU A 7 -4.26 -10.87 1.80
C GLU A 7 -2.85 -11.46 1.96
N LEU A 8 -1.81 -10.67 1.66
CA LEU A 8 -0.42 -11.10 1.86
C LEU A 8 -0.11 -11.37 3.35
N LEU A 9 -0.52 -10.47 4.25
CA LEU A 9 -0.33 -10.68 5.69
C LEU A 9 -1.11 -11.90 6.20
N LYS A 10 -2.33 -12.11 5.71
CA LYS A 10 -3.15 -13.28 6.03
C LYS A 10 -2.45 -14.57 5.60
N ALA A 11 -1.97 -14.64 4.35
CA ALA A 11 -1.22 -15.80 3.85
C ALA A 11 0.01 -16.10 4.70
N ILE A 12 0.78 -15.08 5.07
CA ILE A 12 1.96 -15.25 5.93
C ILE A 12 1.59 -15.72 7.34
N MET A 13 0.47 -15.24 7.90
CA MET A 13 -0.01 -15.71 9.20
C MET A 13 -0.46 -17.17 9.16
N GLU A 14 -1.08 -17.61 8.06
CA GLU A 14 -1.43 -19.01 7.82
C GLU A 14 -0.17 -19.88 7.73
N GLU A 15 0.82 -19.48 6.93
CA GLU A 15 2.09 -20.22 6.81
C GLU A 15 2.88 -20.27 8.12
N ARG A 16 2.81 -19.20 8.93
CA ARG A 16 3.41 -19.20 10.27
C ARG A 16 2.78 -20.22 11.21
N ARG A 17 1.47 -20.44 11.11
CA ARG A 17 0.78 -21.51 11.87
C ARG A 17 1.22 -22.90 11.39
N ALA A 18 1.57 -23.03 10.12
CA ALA A 18 2.18 -24.24 9.56
C ALA A 18 3.68 -24.40 9.87
N GLY A 19 4.30 -23.45 10.59
CA GLY A 19 5.69 -23.52 11.04
C GLY A 19 6.69 -22.73 10.19
N LEU A 20 6.24 -22.00 9.18
CA LEU A 20 7.13 -21.15 8.37
C LEU A 20 7.59 -19.92 9.17
N THR A 21 8.89 -19.77 9.31
CA THR A 21 9.51 -18.61 9.97
C THR A 21 9.95 -17.54 8.96
N GLN A 22 10.04 -16.28 9.40
CA GLN A 22 10.58 -15.19 8.59
C GLN A 22 12.03 -15.43 8.14
N GLN A 23 12.81 -16.19 8.92
CA GLN A 23 14.17 -16.54 8.57
C GLN A 23 14.21 -17.53 7.40
N GLN A 24 13.32 -18.53 7.41
CA GLN A 24 13.17 -19.44 6.26
C GLN A 24 12.68 -18.69 5.02
N LEU A 25 11.76 -17.75 5.16
CA LEU A 25 11.33 -16.90 4.04
C LEU A 25 12.50 -16.08 3.48
N ALA A 26 13.31 -15.48 4.35
CA ALA A 26 14.50 -14.73 3.94
C ALA A 26 15.55 -15.62 3.25
N GLN A 27 15.73 -16.87 3.71
CA GLN A 27 16.61 -17.85 3.07
C GLN A 27 16.11 -18.24 1.67
N ARG A 28 14.81 -18.53 1.52
CA ARG A 28 14.19 -18.81 0.21
C ARG A 28 14.41 -17.66 -0.76
N LEU A 29 14.23 -16.44 -0.28
CA LEU A 29 14.40 -15.20 -1.06
C LEU A 29 15.86 -14.73 -1.21
N GLN A 30 16.83 -15.46 -0.64
CA GLN A 30 18.25 -15.08 -0.61
C GLN A 30 18.48 -13.63 -0.17
N THR A 31 17.69 -13.17 0.81
CA THR A 31 17.67 -11.77 1.24
C THR A 31 17.86 -11.65 2.75
N ARG A 32 17.97 -10.41 3.23
CA ARG A 32 18.09 -10.12 4.66
C ARG A 32 16.72 -10.16 5.32
N ARG A 33 16.62 -10.79 6.49
CA ARG A 33 15.40 -10.81 7.31
C ARG A 33 14.85 -9.41 7.60
N ALA A 34 15.71 -8.42 7.78
CA ALA A 34 15.32 -7.03 7.99
C ALA A 34 14.51 -6.46 6.81
N LEU A 35 14.91 -6.78 5.57
CA LEU A 35 14.18 -6.34 4.37
C LEU A 35 12.82 -7.03 4.26
N VAL A 36 12.74 -8.31 4.62
CA VAL A 36 11.46 -9.02 4.72
C VAL A 36 10.58 -8.33 5.77
N ASN A 37 11.11 -8.02 6.95
CA ASN A 37 10.34 -7.34 8.00
C ASN A 37 9.88 -5.95 7.58
N GLN A 38 10.72 -5.17 6.91
CA GLN A 38 10.37 -3.84 6.42
C GLN A 38 9.24 -3.88 5.38
N LYS A 39 9.27 -4.87 4.48
CA LYS A 39 8.19 -5.11 3.51
C LYS A 39 6.89 -5.49 4.22
N LEU A 40 7.00 -6.37 5.22
CA LEU A 40 5.83 -6.83 5.98
C LEU A 40 5.29 -5.78 6.96
N SER A 41 6.11 -4.90 7.52
CA SER A 41 5.69 -3.78 8.37
C SER A 41 4.94 -2.72 7.57
N GLY A 42 5.18 -2.65 6.26
CA GLY A 42 4.53 -1.71 5.35
C GLY A 42 5.14 -0.32 5.42
N GLU A 43 6.33 -0.21 6.01
CA GLU A 43 7.16 0.98 5.97
C GLU A 43 7.77 1.21 4.58
N ALA A 44 7.79 0.17 3.74
CA ALA A 44 8.19 0.24 2.35
C ALA A 44 7.01 -0.10 1.42
N GLU A 45 6.94 0.59 0.28
CA GLU A 45 6.08 0.19 -0.82
C GLU A 45 6.55 -1.16 -1.37
N ILE A 46 5.60 -2.05 -1.65
CA ILE A 46 5.86 -3.36 -2.26
C ILE A 46 5.58 -3.26 -3.76
N THR A 47 6.58 -3.58 -4.57
CA THR A 47 6.44 -3.70 -6.02
C THR A 47 5.80 -5.03 -6.42
N LEU A 48 5.26 -5.11 -7.64
CA LEU A 48 4.71 -6.37 -8.18
C LEU A 48 5.74 -7.50 -8.23
N ARG A 49 7.01 -7.18 -8.50
CA ARG A 49 8.11 -8.15 -8.46
C ARG A 49 8.25 -8.75 -7.07
N GLU A 50 8.32 -7.89 -6.05
CA GLU A 50 8.50 -8.35 -4.68
C GLU A 50 7.30 -9.12 -4.16
N LEU A 51 6.09 -8.77 -4.62
CA LEU A 51 4.90 -9.57 -4.36
C LEU A 51 5.03 -10.97 -4.97
N ALA A 52 5.50 -11.07 -6.21
CA ALA A 52 5.74 -12.35 -6.88
C ALA A 52 6.78 -13.20 -6.15
N ASP A 53 7.90 -12.60 -5.77
CA ASP A 53 8.95 -13.27 -4.99
C ASP A 53 8.38 -13.82 -3.68
N LEU A 54 7.58 -13.02 -2.96
CA LEU A 54 6.97 -13.43 -1.69
C LEU A 54 6.00 -14.60 -1.88
N ALA A 55 5.15 -14.58 -2.91
CA ALA A 55 4.22 -15.68 -3.14
C ALA A 55 4.93 -16.97 -3.53
N TRP A 56 5.97 -16.89 -4.39
CA TRP A 56 6.84 -18.04 -4.67
C TRP A 56 7.47 -18.58 -3.39
N ALA A 57 7.99 -17.72 -2.53
CA ALA A 57 8.60 -18.14 -1.26
C ALA A 57 7.59 -18.72 -0.26
N LEU A 58 6.31 -18.38 -0.38
CA LEU A 58 5.20 -18.93 0.39
C LEU A 58 4.59 -20.18 -0.23
N ASP A 59 5.06 -20.62 -1.40
CA ASP A 59 4.46 -21.71 -2.18
C ASP A 59 2.97 -21.46 -2.50
N ARG A 60 2.67 -20.22 -2.90
CA ARG A 60 1.31 -19.76 -3.23
C ARG A 60 1.23 -19.14 -4.61
N GLU A 61 0.08 -19.30 -5.23
CA GLU A 61 -0.26 -18.63 -6.49
C GLU A 61 -0.82 -17.22 -6.22
N ILE A 62 -0.48 -16.26 -7.10
CA ILE A 62 -1.06 -14.92 -7.09
C ILE A 62 -2.05 -14.80 -8.24
N CYS A 63 -3.28 -14.40 -7.93
CA CYS A 63 -4.25 -13.95 -8.93
C CYS A 63 -4.40 -12.43 -8.85
N VAL A 64 -3.95 -11.72 -9.89
CA VAL A 64 -4.20 -10.27 -10.05
C VAL A 64 -5.22 -10.07 -11.15
N GLU A 65 -6.29 -9.34 -10.85
CA GLU A 65 -7.35 -9.01 -11.79
C GLU A 65 -7.53 -7.49 -11.85
N LEU A 66 -7.58 -6.93 -13.05
CA LEU A 66 -7.96 -5.54 -13.27
C LEU A 66 -9.45 -5.48 -13.59
N ARG A 67 -10.24 -4.88 -12.71
CA ARG A 67 -11.67 -4.66 -12.92
C ARG A 67 -11.93 -3.20 -13.23
N ARG A 68 -12.99 -2.94 -14.00
CA ARG A 68 -13.56 -1.59 -14.05
C ARG A 68 -14.05 -1.25 -12.64
N PRO A 69 -13.83 -0.02 -12.16
CA PRO A 69 -14.42 0.39 -10.90
C PRO A 69 -15.94 0.35 -11.06
N ASP A 70 -16.61 -0.47 -10.27
CA ASP A 70 -18.06 -0.41 -10.10
C ASP A 70 -18.35 0.92 -9.38
N GLN A 71 -18.59 1.98 -10.14
CA GLN A 71 -19.18 3.21 -9.61
C GLN A 71 -20.65 3.18 -9.98
N MET A 72 -21.52 2.94 -8.99
CA MET A 72 -22.95 3.14 -9.15
C MET A 72 -23.30 4.58 -8.74
N ALA A 73 -24.28 5.18 -9.41
CA ALA A 73 -24.82 6.47 -8.98
C ALA A 73 -25.29 6.35 -7.52
N GLY A 74 -24.73 7.16 -6.62
CA GLY A 74 -25.00 7.12 -5.17
C GLY A 74 -23.84 6.60 -4.30
N ASP A 75 -22.79 6.05 -4.90
CA ASP A 75 -21.52 5.78 -4.21
C ASP A 75 -20.80 7.10 -3.92
N ASN A 76 -21.22 7.82 -2.87
CA ASN A 76 -20.56 9.04 -2.38
C ASN A 76 -19.18 8.71 -1.80
N ILE A 77 -18.27 8.22 -2.64
CA ILE A 77 -16.88 7.98 -2.29
C ILE A 77 -16.18 9.33 -2.31
N ALA A 78 -15.91 9.89 -1.12
CA ALA A 78 -15.10 11.10 -1.02
C ALA A 78 -13.76 10.87 -1.75
N PRO A 79 -13.41 11.69 -2.77
CA PRO A 79 -12.18 11.52 -3.49
C PRO A 79 -11.00 11.69 -2.53
N ARG A 80 -10.16 10.66 -2.42
CA ARG A 80 -8.96 10.70 -1.56
C ARG A 80 -7.80 11.52 -2.15
N THR A 81 -8.03 12.31 -3.20
CA THR A 81 -6.99 13.08 -3.86
C THR A 81 -7.23 14.59 -3.76
N SER A 82 -6.20 15.27 -3.24
CA SER A 82 -5.90 16.70 -3.27
C SER A 82 -6.80 17.67 -2.52
N THR A 83 -6.38 18.00 -1.30
CA THR A 83 -6.43 19.39 -0.82
C THR A 83 -5.06 19.79 -0.29
N ILE A 84 -4.08 19.90 -1.20
CA ILE A 84 -3.02 20.90 -0.98
C ILE A 84 -3.70 22.25 -1.21
N GLY A 85 -4.05 22.90 -0.10
CA GLY A 85 -4.25 24.36 -0.01
C GLY A 85 -5.47 24.96 -0.69
N TYR A 86 -6.69 24.70 -0.18
CA TYR A 86 -7.72 25.74 -0.29
C TYR A 86 -7.49 26.76 0.82
N GLN A 87 -6.81 27.86 0.50
CA GLN A 87 -6.92 29.09 1.29
C GLN A 87 -8.07 29.90 0.69
N PRO A 88 -9.02 30.42 1.49
CA PRO A 88 -10.03 31.32 0.97
C PRO A 88 -9.36 32.56 0.36
N ALA A 89 -9.89 33.03 -0.77
CA ALA A 89 -9.37 34.21 -1.45
C ALA A 89 -9.30 35.40 -0.47
N ARG A 90 -8.10 35.94 -0.26
CA ARG A 90 -7.89 37.09 0.61
C ARG A 90 -7.94 38.35 -0.25
N ILE A 91 -8.98 39.16 -0.08
CA ILE A 91 -9.08 40.46 -0.74
C ILE A 91 -8.07 41.41 -0.09
N ILE A 92 -7.06 41.83 -0.85
CA ILE A 92 -6.11 42.86 -0.42
C ILE A 92 -6.66 44.21 -0.89
N ALA A 93 -7.11 45.03 0.05
CA ALA A 93 -7.53 46.41 -0.26
C ALA A 93 -6.30 47.24 -0.70
N PRO A 94 -6.45 48.16 -1.68
CA PRO A 94 -5.34 49.03 -2.10
C PRO A 94 -4.92 49.95 -0.95
N LYS A 95 -3.61 50.03 -0.73
CA LYS A 95 -3.01 50.95 0.24
C LYS A 95 -3.31 52.37 -0.19
N ARG A 96 -4.10 53.12 0.59
CA ARG A 96 -4.19 54.57 0.43
C ARG A 96 -2.80 55.14 0.66
N SER A 97 -2.22 55.71 -0.40
CA SER A 97 -1.11 56.65 -0.29
C SER A 97 -1.58 57.81 0.59
N ALA A 98 -0.93 58.01 1.72
CA ALA A 98 -1.06 59.25 2.48
C ALA A 98 0.15 60.10 2.14
N ASP A 99 -0.13 61.33 1.67
CA ASP A 99 0.75 62.49 1.61
C ASP A 99 1.57 62.69 2.91
#